data_AF-A0A960TJU6-F1
#
_entry.id   AF-A0A960TJU6-F1
#
_cell.length_a   1.000
_cell.length_b   1.000
_cell.length_c   1.000
_cell.angle_alpha   90.00
_cell.angle_beta   90.00
_cell.angle_gamma   90.00
#
_symmetry.space_group_name_H-M   'P 1'
#
loop_
_entity.id
_entity.type
_entity.pdbx_description
1 polymer ?
#
loop_
_entity_poly.entity_id
_entity_poly.type
_entity_poly.pdbx_seq_one_letter_code
_entity_poly.pdbx_strand_id
1 'polypeptide(L)'
;MSSFSPKPMLNRSELRQIKKSRTKFGGKKVITDDVIKLKSLKVTPDLSDDEKINFYKEPIWIEYYIPKESRFALETKFFFIMLVDPKPREGKDEILRQAQEGNKFINLLEHMKGNSPEAVMIKRSYVNFIPILETMEDLHERFEQSGDPNFLKTVVYLTESVMMYEPTLATLEVLGDYAIHNLNWLIRRLNEGNVEFSLEDRTILLLIKRRNDYWEENNVPEDEDFELFSALFFEQAYPHRGADELEKRDFF
;
A
#
# COMPACT_ATOMS: atom_id res chain seq x y z
N MET A 1 32.19 -18.86 15.41
CA MET A 1 31.71 -18.15 14.21
C MET A 1 30.40 -18.82 13.79
N SER A 2 29.25 -18.26 14.19
CA SER A 2 27.94 -18.82 13.82
C SER A 2 27.64 -18.45 12.37
N SER A 3 27.36 -19.45 11.54
CA SER A 3 26.98 -19.27 10.14
C SER A 3 25.73 -18.38 10.06
N PHE A 4 25.87 -17.27 9.33
CA PHE A 4 24.74 -16.42 8.96
C PHE A 4 23.86 -17.25 8.00
N SER A 5 22.79 -17.83 8.54
CA SER A 5 21.72 -18.41 7.75
C SER A 5 20.65 -17.32 7.61
N PRO A 6 20.32 -16.87 6.38
CA PRO A 6 19.26 -15.89 6.19
C PRO A 6 17.99 -16.44 6.83
N LYS A 7 17.35 -15.63 7.69
CA LYS A 7 16.01 -15.95 8.20
C LYS A 7 15.10 -16.14 6.99
N PRO A 8 14.28 -17.20 6.95
CA PRO A 8 13.37 -17.42 5.83
C PRO A 8 12.52 -16.18 5.61
N MET A 9 12.32 -15.79 4.35
CA MET A 9 11.46 -14.65 3.96
C MET A 9 10.00 -14.81 4.40
N LEU A 10 9.64 -15.97 4.94
CA LEU A 10 8.31 -16.31 5.39
C LEU A 10 8.37 -16.81 6.84
N ASN A 11 7.59 -16.20 7.71
CA ASN A 11 7.45 -16.51 9.12
C ASN A 11 6.61 -17.81 9.34
N ARG A 12 6.42 -18.23 10.59
CA ARG A 12 5.65 -19.46 10.92
C ARG A 12 4.14 -19.33 10.63
N SER A 13 3.55 -18.13 10.67
CA SER A 13 2.15 -17.90 10.28
C SER A 13 2.00 -17.94 8.76
N GLU A 14 2.92 -17.34 7.99
CA GLU A 14 2.98 -17.42 6.52
C GLU A 14 3.23 -18.86 6.05
N LEU A 15 4.09 -19.63 6.73
CA LEU A 15 4.24 -21.08 6.48
C LEU A 15 2.99 -21.89 6.85
N ARG A 16 2.21 -21.45 7.84
CA ARG A 16 0.91 -22.07 8.18
C ARG A 16 -0.20 -21.66 7.22
N GLN A 17 -0.15 -20.45 6.67
CA GLN A 17 -1.05 -19.91 5.66
C GLN A 17 -0.75 -20.56 4.30
N ILE A 18 0.52 -20.79 3.96
CA ILE A 18 0.96 -21.60 2.82
C ILE A 18 0.61 -23.09 3.04
N LYS A 19 0.67 -23.61 4.27
CA LYS A 19 0.20 -24.98 4.55
C LYS A 19 -1.33 -25.11 4.58
N LYS A 20 -2.07 -24.08 5.01
CA LYS A 20 -3.55 -23.99 4.93
C LYS A 20 -4.02 -23.77 3.49
N SER A 21 -3.31 -22.97 2.70
CA SER A 21 -3.54 -22.83 1.25
C SER A 21 -3.13 -24.10 0.48
N ARG A 22 -2.15 -24.87 1.00
CA ARG A 22 -1.84 -26.24 0.56
C ARG A 22 -2.79 -27.30 1.12
N THR A 23 -3.75 -26.95 1.99
CA THR A 23 -4.76 -27.92 2.45
C THR A 23 -5.82 -28.02 1.37
N LYS A 24 -5.50 -28.87 0.40
CA LYS A 24 -6.39 -29.43 -0.62
C LYS A 24 -7.74 -29.78 0.01
N PHE A 25 -8.76 -29.00 -0.31
CA PHE A 25 -10.12 -29.52 -0.38
C PHE A 25 -10.33 -29.96 -1.84
N GLY A 26 -10.07 -31.24 -2.13
CA GLY A 26 -10.54 -31.87 -3.36
C GLY A 26 -9.96 -31.40 -4.71
N GLY A 27 -8.76 -30.79 -4.76
CA GLY A 27 -8.03 -30.65 -6.02
C GLY A 27 -8.67 -29.76 -7.08
N LYS A 28 -9.32 -28.67 -6.69
CA LYS A 28 -9.69 -27.58 -7.61
C LYS A 28 -9.20 -26.23 -7.09
N LYS A 29 -8.77 -25.42 -8.06
CA LYS A 29 -8.46 -23.98 -8.00
C LYS A 29 -9.46 -23.26 -7.09
N VAL A 30 -9.02 -22.26 -6.31
CA VAL A 30 -9.95 -21.33 -5.64
C VAL A 30 -10.62 -20.50 -6.73
N ILE A 31 -11.62 -21.10 -7.36
CA ILE A 31 -12.76 -20.41 -7.92
C ILE A 31 -13.69 -20.38 -6.73
N THR A 32 -13.96 -19.21 -6.17
CA THR A 32 -14.82 -19.04 -5.00
C THR A 32 -16.25 -19.42 -5.38
N ASP A 33 -16.55 -20.73 -5.33
CA ASP A 33 -17.85 -21.32 -5.66
C ASP A 33 -18.98 -20.88 -4.68
N ASP A 34 -18.64 -20.19 -3.58
CA ASP A 34 -19.64 -19.63 -2.67
C ASP A 34 -20.11 -18.24 -3.14
N VAL A 35 -20.97 -18.28 -4.17
CA VAL A 35 -21.69 -17.12 -4.71
C VAL A 35 -22.45 -16.37 -3.62
N ILE A 36 -22.90 -17.05 -2.55
CA ILE A 36 -23.62 -16.42 -1.44
C ILE A 36 -22.67 -15.54 -0.64
N LYS A 37 -21.48 -16.04 -0.29
CA LYS A 37 -20.44 -15.26 0.41
C LYS A 37 -19.97 -14.07 -0.43
N LEU A 38 -19.69 -14.27 -1.72
CA LEU A 38 -19.27 -13.18 -2.61
C LEU A 38 -20.34 -12.08 -2.73
N LYS A 39 -21.62 -12.46 -2.83
CA LYS A 39 -22.74 -11.50 -2.84
C LYS A 39 -22.92 -10.81 -1.49
N SER A 40 -22.68 -11.50 -0.37
CA SER A 40 -22.87 -10.93 0.97
C SER A 40 -21.76 -9.99 1.41
N LEU A 41 -20.60 -9.96 0.73
CA LEU A 41 -19.54 -8.98 1.02
C LEU A 41 -20.12 -7.57 0.91
N LYS A 42 -20.22 -6.87 2.04
CA LYS A 42 -20.67 -5.48 2.06
C LYS A 42 -19.63 -4.64 1.31
N VAL A 43 -20.09 -4.00 0.24
CA VAL A 43 -19.32 -3.00 -0.48
C VAL A 43 -19.34 -1.74 0.39
N THR A 44 -18.17 -1.35 0.87
CA THR A 44 -17.94 -0.25 1.84
C THR A 44 -18.12 -0.72 3.29
N PRO A 45 -17.07 -0.68 4.13
CA PRO A 45 -17.28 -0.72 5.57
C PRO A 45 -18.26 0.42 5.95
N ASP A 46 -19.13 0.20 6.93
CA ASP A 46 -20.09 1.20 7.43
C ASP A 46 -19.31 2.33 8.15
N LEU A 47 -18.58 3.13 7.38
CA LEU A 47 -17.72 4.23 7.81
C LEU A 47 -18.39 5.56 7.50
N SER A 48 -18.27 6.50 8.43
CA SER A 48 -18.55 7.91 8.17
C SER A 48 -17.61 8.46 7.09
N ASP A 49 -17.99 9.58 6.48
CA ASP A 49 -17.15 10.20 5.44
C ASP A 49 -15.79 10.66 6.01
N ASP A 50 -15.76 11.07 7.28
CA ASP A 50 -14.51 11.42 7.98
C ASP A 50 -13.58 10.22 8.18
N GLU A 51 -14.14 9.03 8.43
CA GLU A 51 -13.35 7.81 8.58
C GLU A 51 -12.76 7.33 7.25
N LYS A 52 -13.50 7.50 6.14
CA LYS A 52 -13.05 7.08 4.80
C LYS A 52 -11.77 7.77 4.35
N ILE A 53 -11.50 8.98 4.86
CA ILE A 53 -10.26 9.71 4.58
C ILE A 53 -9.02 8.88 4.92
N ASN A 54 -9.11 8.03 5.95
CA ASN A 54 -8.01 7.20 6.46
C ASN A 54 -7.83 5.86 5.74
N PHE A 55 -8.46 5.67 4.58
CA PHE A 55 -8.36 4.46 3.79
C PHE A 55 -7.97 4.76 2.34
N TYR A 56 -7.13 3.92 1.77
CA TYR A 56 -7.06 3.78 0.32
C TYR A 56 -8.16 2.84 -0.15
N LYS A 57 -8.81 3.18 -1.27
CA LYS A 57 -9.95 2.46 -1.84
C LYS A 57 -9.56 1.88 -3.20
N GLU A 58 -9.39 0.57 -3.26
CA GLU A 58 -9.04 -0.16 -4.49
C GLU A 58 -10.28 -0.82 -5.11
N PRO A 59 -10.58 -0.62 -6.40
CA PRO A 59 -11.61 -1.39 -7.09
C PRO A 59 -11.18 -2.85 -7.32
N ILE A 60 -11.99 -3.80 -6.86
CA ILE A 60 -11.79 -5.24 -7.08
C ILE A 60 -12.95 -5.79 -7.91
N TRP A 61 -12.64 -6.52 -8.97
CA TRP A 61 -13.67 -7.14 -9.82
C TRP A 61 -14.00 -8.54 -9.34
N ILE A 62 -15.27 -8.86 -9.18
CA ILE A 62 -15.72 -10.19 -8.78
C ILE A 62 -16.55 -10.74 -9.92
N GLU A 63 -16.05 -11.81 -10.53
CA GLU A 63 -16.80 -12.59 -11.51
C GLU A 63 -17.40 -13.83 -10.83
N TYR A 64 -18.70 -14.03 -10.97
CA TYR A 64 -19.37 -15.23 -10.49
C TYR A 64 -20.42 -15.74 -11.48
N TYR A 65 -20.59 -17.05 -11.53
CA TYR A 65 -21.59 -17.69 -12.38
C TYR A 65 -22.98 -17.69 -11.73
N ILE A 66 -24.02 -17.38 -12.49
CA ILE A 66 -25.42 -17.46 -12.08
C ILE A 66 -26.09 -18.65 -12.78
N PRO A 67 -26.24 -19.81 -12.10
CA PRO A 67 -26.74 -21.03 -12.75
C PRO A 67 -28.13 -20.89 -13.37
N LYS A 68 -29.04 -20.19 -12.67
CA LYS A 68 -30.42 -19.97 -13.14
C LYS A 68 -30.50 -19.20 -14.45
N GLU A 69 -29.52 -18.34 -14.70
CA GLU A 69 -29.47 -17.45 -15.87
C GLU A 69 -28.43 -17.92 -16.89
N SER A 70 -27.69 -19.00 -16.58
CA SER A 70 -26.61 -19.55 -17.40
C SER A 70 -25.64 -18.48 -17.92
N ARG A 71 -25.29 -17.52 -17.07
CA ARG A 71 -24.40 -16.40 -17.39
C ARG A 71 -23.43 -16.09 -16.27
N PHE A 72 -22.32 -15.47 -16.60
CA PHE A 72 -21.44 -14.81 -15.64
C PHE A 72 -21.96 -13.41 -15.32
N ALA A 73 -21.79 -13.00 -14.08
CA ALA A 73 -21.99 -11.63 -13.62
C ALA A 73 -20.66 -11.07 -13.13
N LEU A 74 -20.38 -9.84 -13.52
CA LEU A 74 -19.23 -9.07 -13.07
C LEU A 74 -19.73 -7.97 -12.14
N GLU A 75 -19.19 -7.90 -10.94
CA GLU A 75 -19.50 -6.87 -9.94
C GLU A 75 -18.21 -6.19 -9.52
N THR A 76 -18.19 -4.85 -9.48
CA THR A 76 -17.09 -4.10 -8.89
C THR A 76 -17.38 -3.89 -7.41
N LYS A 77 -16.50 -4.40 -6.56
CA LYS A 77 -16.46 -4.12 -5.13
C LYS A 77 -15.26 -3.23 -4.82
N PHE A 78 -15.21 -2.70 -3.61
CA PHE A 78 -14.14 -1.81 -3.18
C PHE A 78 -13.45 -2.37 -1.96
N PHE A 79 -12.14 -2.55 -2.09
CA PHE A 79 -11.25 -2.99 -1.03
C PHE A 79 -10.67 -1.77 -0.31
N PHE A 80 -10.97 -1.66 0.98
CA PHE A 80 -10.53 -0.54 1.82
C PHE A 80 -9.31 -0.95 2.64
N ILE A 81 -8.20 -0.24 2.44
CA ILE A 81 -6.94 -0.51 3.14
C ILE A 81 -6.63 0.68 4.05
N MET A 82 -6.56 0.42 5.36
CA MET A 82 -6.26 1.46 6.35
C MET A 82 -4.86 2.03 6.14
N LEU A 83 -4.76 3.36 6.17
CA LEU A 83 -3.48 4.06 6.08
C LEU A 83 -2.79 4.05 7.44
N VAL A 84 -1.71 3.27 7.54
CA VAL A 84 -0.89 3.18 8.75
C VAL A 84 0.35 4.05 8.60
N ASP A 85 0.38 5.15 9.35
CA ASP A 85 1.53 6.06 9.36
C ASP A 85 2.78 5.40 9.96
N PRO A 86 3.97 5.76 9.48
CA PRO A 86 5.22 5.26 10.04
C PRO A 86 5.50 5.80 11.44
N LYS A 87 6.12 4.99 12.28
CA LYS A 87 6.54 5.41 13.63
C LYS A 87 7.94 6.03 13.53
N PRO A 88 8.15 7.30 13.92
CA PRO A 88 9.48 7.90 13.92
C PRO A 88 10.36 7.24 14.99
N ARG A 89 11.63 7.00 14.67
CA ARG A 89 12.61 6.48 15.62
C ARG A 89 12.99 7.57 16.62
N GLU A 90 13.10 7.16 17.88
CA GLU A 90 13.46 8.06 18.97
C GLU A 90 14.83 8.71 18.70
N GLY A 91 14.88 10.05 18.78
CA GLY A 91 16.10 10.84 18.61
C GLY A 91 16.71 10.90 17.20
N LYS A 92 16.08 10.33 16.16
CA LYS A 92 16.60 10.37 14.77
C LYS A 92 15.67 11.07 13.78
N ASP A 93 14.41 10.66 13.73
CA ASP A 93 13.50 11.03 12.63
C ASP A 93 12.71 12.31 12.94
N GLU A 94 13.42 13.39 13.27
CA GLU A 94 12.79 14.64 13.70
C GLU A 94 11.94 15.28 12.59
N ILE A 95 12.40 15.22 11.34
CA ILE A 95 11.66 15.74 10.18
C ILE A 95 10.31 15.04 10.05
N LEU A 96 10.30 13.71 10.16
CA LEU A 96 9.08 12.91 10.11
C LEU A 96 8.15 13.25 11.29
N ARG A 97 8.69 13.34 12.50
CA ARG A 97 7.91 13.65 13.70
C ARG A 97 7.21 15.01 13.58
N GLN A 98 7.93 16.05 13.19
CA GLN A 98 7.38 17.39 13.01
C GLN A 98 6.32 17.44 11.91
N ALA A 99 6.52 16.69 10.83
CA ALA A 99 5.55 16.62 9.75
C ALA A 99 4.25 15.91 10.18
N GLN A 100 4.35 14.85 10.99
CA GLN A 100 3.20 14.16 11.56
C GLN A 100 2.42 15.04 12.53
N GLU A 101 3.11 15.69 13.47
CA GLU A 101 2.50 16.61 14.43
C GLU A 101 1.83 17.81 13.73
N GLY A 102 2.44 18.30 12.65
CA GLY A 102 1.92 19.42 11.86
C GLY A 102 0.90 19.04 10.78
N ASN A 103 0.64 17.75 10.56
CA ASN A 103 -0.11 17.23 9.42
C ASN A 103 0.36 17.82 8.07
N LYS A 104 1.67 17.80 7.83
CA LYS A 104 2.33 18.41 6.66
C LYS A 104 2.93 17.37 5.72
N PHE A 105 2.93 17.73 4.45
CA PHE A 105 3.77 17.09 3.45
C PHE A 105 5.25 17.41 3.71
N ILE A 106 6.13 16.41 3.59
CA ILE A 106 7.57 16.59 3.71
C ILE A 106 8.15 16.95 2.34
N ASN A 107 8.45 18.24 2.15
CA ASN A 107 9.14 18.72 0.97
C ASN A 107 10.66 18.57 1.15
N LEU A 108 11.26 17.57 0.50
CA LEU A 108 12.69 17.32 0.63
C LEU A 108 13.56 18.49 0.13
N LEU A 109 13.11 19.26 -0.86
CA LEU A 109 13.89 20.39 -1.37
C LEU A 109 14.07 21.47 -0.31
N GLU A 110 13.07 21.71 0.54
CA GLU A 110 13.20 22.61 1.69
C GLU A 110 14.24 22.10 2.69
N HIS A 111 14.24 20.79 2.96
CA HIS A 111 15.21 20.17 3.87
C HIS A 111 16.62 20.02 3.28
N MET A 112 16.79 20.21 1.98
CA MET A 112 18.10 20.30 1.33
C MET A 112 18.71 21.72 1.40
N LYS A 113 17.94 22.75 1.80
CA LYS A 113 18.43 24.13 1.88
C LYS A 113 19.48 24.26 2.98
N GLY A 114 20.60 24.92 2.67
CA GLY A 114 21.70 25.16 3.60
C GLY A 114 22.85 24.14 3.53
N ASN A 115 23.67 24.09 4.58
CA ASN A 115 24.91 23.31 4.62
C ASN A 115 25.04 22.44 5.90
N SER A 116 23.93 22.16 6.59
CA SER A 116 23.99 21.25 7.74
C SER A 116 24.36 19.81 7.29
N PRO A 117 24.94 18.97 8.17
CA PRO A 117 25.25 17.58 7.82
C PRO A 117 24.03 16.81 7.28
N GLU A 118 22.84 17.05 7.85
CA GLU A 118 21.58 16.44 7.45
C GLU A 118 21.15 16.92 6.06
N ALA A 119 21.16 18.23 5.80
CA ALA A 119 20.80 18.79 4.51
C ALA A 119 21.72 18.27 3.39
N VAL A 120 23.03 18.18 3.66
CA VAL A 120 24.01 17.61 2.72
C VAL A 120 23.75 16.11 2.48
N MET A 121 23.38 15.36 3.52
CA MET A 121 23.06 13.94 3.41
C MET A 121 21.80 13.71 2.56
N ILE A 122 20.73 14.47 2.82
CA ILE A 122 19.48 14.42 2.05
C ILE A 122 19.78 14.75 0.59
N LYS A 123 20.49 15.86 0.34
CA LYS A 123 20.85 16.27 -1.02
C LYS A 123 21.65 15.21 -1.78
N ARG A 124 22.61 14.56 -1.13
CA ARG A 124 23.40 13.48 -1.75
C ARG A 124 22.57 12.23 -2.02
N SER A 125 21.64 11.90 -1.11
CA SER A 125 20.78 10.72 -1.24
C SER A 125 19.79 10.84 -2.39
N TYR A 126 19.33 12.07 -2.70
CA TYR A 126 18.31 12.32 -3.71
C TYR A 126 18.80 13.14 -4.91
N VAL A 127 20.12 13.23 -5.15
CA VAL A 127 20.68 14.06 -6.23
C VAL A 127 20.10 13.73 -7.61
N ASN A 128 19.82 12.45 -7.87
CA ASN A 128 19.25 12.00 -9.14
C ASN A 128 17.72 12.19 -9.21
N PHE A 129 17.07 12.53 -8.09
CA PHE A 129 15.63 12.76 -7.99
C PHE A 129 15.27 14.25 -7.94
N ILE A 130 16.25 15.16 -7.96
CA ILE A 130 15.99 16.61 -7.92
C ILE A 130 14.92 17.04 -8.92
N PRO A 131 14.94 16.67 -10.22
CA PRO A 131 13.89 17.08 -11.15
C PRO A 131 12.49 16.58 -10.78
N ILE A 132 12.41 15.37 -10.21
CA ILE A 132 11.15 14.81 -9.71
C ILE A 132 10.67 15.60 -8.50
N LEU A 133 11.57 15.89 -7.56
CA LEU A 133 11.25 16.66 -6.35
C LEU A 133 10.84 18.10 -6.68
N GLU A 134 11.47 18.74 -7.67
CA GLU A 134 11.09 20.09 -8.15
C GLU A 134 9.68 20.07 -8.74
N THR A 135 9.37 19.04 -9.55
CA THR A 135 8.01 18.87 -10.09
C THR A 135 6.98 18.64 -8.97
N MET A 136 7.34 17.87 -7.94
CA MET A 136 6.48 17.64 -6.77
C MET A 136 6.24 18.93 -5.98
N GLU A 137 7.28 19.74 -5.75
CA GLU A 137 7.17 21.05 -5.08
C GLU A 137 6.26 22.00 -5.87
N ASP A 138 6.49 22.15 -7.18
CA ASP A 138 5.67 23.02 -8.05
C ASP A 138 4.18 22.64 -8.02
N LEU A 139 3.86 21.34 -8.07
CA LEU A 139 2.49 20.85 -8.03
C LEU A 139 1.86 21.03 -6.64
N HIS A 140 2.64 20.80 -5.60
CA HIS A 140 2.20 21.03 -4.22
C HIS A 140 1.92 22.52 -3.98
N GLU A 141 2.76 23.43 -4.46
CA GLU A 141 2.50 24.88 -4.38
C GLU A 141 1.23 25.29 -5.13
N ARG A 142 0.97 24.71 -6.31
CA ARG A 142 -0.27 24.96 -7.05
C ARG A 142 -1.50 24.45 -6.29
N PHE A 143 -1.40 23.29 -5.63
CA PHE A 143 -2.44 22.80 -4.74
C PHE A 143 -2.69 23.79 -3.59
N GLU A 144 -1.65 24.24 -2.88
CA GLU A 144 -1.78 25.19 -1.77
C GLU A 144 -2.38 26.54 -2.22
N GLN A 145 -2.06 27.01 -3.43
CA GLN A 145 -2.58 28.27 -3.96
C GLN A 145 -4.03 28.18 -4.45
N SER A 146 -4.41 27.06 -5.07
CA SER A 146 -5.72 26.90 -5.73
C SER A 146 -6.75 26.16 -4.88
N GLY A 147 -6.30 25.33 -3.93
CA GLY A 147 -7.11 24.36 -3.22
C GLY A 147 -7.56 23.17 -4.06
N ASP A 148 -7.10 23.02 -5.31
CA ASP A 148 -7.52 21.93 -6.22
C ASP A 148 -6.70 20.64 -5.96
N PRO A 149 -7.29 19.59 -5.36
CA PRO A 149 -6.55 18.37 -5.02
C PRO A 149 -6.12 17.57 -6.25
N ASN A 150 -6.61 17.88 -7.45
CA ASN A 150 -6.17 17.17 -8.67
C ASN A 150 -4.67 17.33 -8.95
N PHE A 151 -4.04 18.42 -8.52
CA PHE A 151 -2.58 18.57 -8.63
C PHE A 151 -1.82 17.48 -7.87
N LEU A 152 -2.40 16.96 -6.78
CA LEU A 152 -1.77 15.95 -5.94
C LEU A 152 -1.75 14.55 -6.59
N LYS A 153 -2.58 14.28 -7.61
CA LYS A 153 -2.54 13.00 -8.35
C LYS A 153 -1.17 12.71 -8.94
N THR A 154 -0.57 13.71 -9.57
CA THR A 154 0.77 13.56 -10.13
C THR A 154 1.81 13.47 -9.03
N VAL A 155 1.62 14.16 -7.91
CA VAL A 155 2.51 14.04 -6.74
C VAL A 155 2.47 12.62 -6.15
N VAL A 156 1.32 11.95 -6.13
CA VAL A 156 1.21 10.53 -5.74
C VAL A 156 2.08 9.66 -6.65
N TYR A 157 1.89 9.76 -7.97
CA TYR A 157 2.69 8.98 -8.93
C TYR A 157 4.21 9.20 -8.80
N LEU A 158 4.61 10.46 -8.60
CA LEU A 158 6.01 10.81 -8.38
C LEU A 158 6.53 10.29 -7.02
N THR A 159 5.69 10.29 -5.99
CA THR A 159 6.02 9.69 -4.68
C THR A 159 6.24 8.18 -4.83
N GLU A 160 5.39 7.48 -5.56
CA GLU A 160 5.56 6.04 -5.86
C GLU A 160 6.85 5.76 -6.64
N SER A 161 7.26 6.70 -7.49
CA SER A 161 8.51 6.63 -8.23
C SER A 161 9.72 6.78 -7.32
N VAL A 162 9.69 7.72 -6.36
CA VAL A 162 10.75 7.90 -5.35
C VAL A 162 10.82 6.67 -4.44
N MET A 163 9.67 6.12 -4.05
CA MET A 163 9.58 4.92 -3.20
C MET A 163 10.28 3.69 -3.77
N MET A 164 10.43 3.58 -5.09
CA MET A 164 11.21 2.49 -5.71
C MET A 164 12.67 2.45 -5.28
N TYR A 165 13.22 3.60 -4.90
CA TYR A 165 14.63 3.78 -4.59
C TYR A 165 14.88 3.85 -3.09
N GLU A 166 13.83 3.73 -2.29
CA GLU A 166 13.93 3.61 -0.84
C GLU A 166 14.34 2.18 -0.43
N PRO A 167 15.07 2.02 0.69
CA PRO A 167 15.56 3.08 1.57
C PRO A 167 16.85 3.73 1.07
N THR A 168 16.95 5.06 1.18
CA THR A 168 18.21 5.80 1.00
C THR A 168 18.99 5.96 2.31
N LEU A 169 20.24 6.44 2.25
CA LEU A 169 21.01 6.77 3.45
C LEU A 169 20.29 7.83 4.31
N ALA A 170 19.68 8.83 3.69
CA ALA A 170 18.90 9.84 4.41
C ALA A 170 17.68 9.23 5.11
N THR A 171 16.96 8.30 4.48
CA THR A 171 15.86 7.53 5.10
C THR A 171 16.34 6.75 6.31
N LEU A 172 17.50 6.10 6.21
CA LEU A 172 18.05 5.30 7.28
C LEU A 172 18.58 6.13 8.47
N GLU A 173 18.95 7.39 8.27
CA GLU A 173 19.58 8.19 9.35
C GLU A 173 18.76 9.36 9.86
N VAL A 174 17.98 10.05 9.01
CA VAL A 174 17.35 11.34 9.37
C VAL A 174 15.88 11.49 8.95
N LEU A 175 15.42 10.83 7.88
CA LEU A 175 14.05 11.00 7.36
C LEU A 175 13.07 9.96 7.90
N GLY A 176 13.53 8.78 8.30
CA GLY A 176 12.66 7.63 8.54
C GLY A 176 11.84 7.28 7.28
N ASP A 177 10.70 6.61 7.44
CA ASP A 177 9.79 6.22 6.36
C ASP A 177 8.98 7.42 5.80
N TYR A 178 9.62 8.57 5.56
CA TYR A 178 8.96 9.82 5.12
C TYR A 178 8.15 9.64 3.83
N ALA A 179 8.60 8.78 2.91
CA ALA A 179 7.92 8.54 1.64
C ALA A 179 6.53 7.91 1.87
N ILE A 180 6.40 7.05 2.89
CA ILE A 180 5.12 6.47 3.30
C ILE A 180 4.23 7.51 3.97
N HIS A 181 4.82 8.34 4.84
CA HIS A 181 4.10 9.47 5.44
C HIS A 181 3.53 10.40 4.35
N ASN A 182 4.34 10.78 3.37
CA ASN A 182 3.92 11.60 2.24
C ASN A 182 2.83 10.92 1.42
N LEU A 183 2.98 9.63 1.09
CA LEU A 183 1.96 8.86 0.37
C LEU A 183 0.62 8.88 1.13
N ASN A 184 0.63 8.56 2.43
CA ASN A 184 -0.58 8.58 3.25
C ASN A 184 -1.19 9.98 3.33
N TRP A 185 -0.37 11.03 3.49
CA TRP A 185 -0.83 12.42 3.50
C TRP A 185 -1.52 12.78 2.17
N LEU A 186 -0.92 12.43 1.03
CA LEU A 186 -1.49 12.69 -0.30
C LEU A 186 -2.81 11.97 -0.51
N ILE A 187 -2.89 10.68 -0.12
CA ILE A 187 -4.14 9.90 -0.18
C ILE A 187 -5.24 10.59 0.63
N ARG A 188 -4.94 11.00 1.87
CA ARG A 188 -5.92 11.69 2.73
C ARG A 188 -6.42 12.99 2.08
N ARG A 189 -5.53 13.80 1.51
CA ARG A 189 -5.90 15.06 0.82
C ARG A 189 -6.75 14.82 -0.43
N LEU A 190 -6.45 13.78 -1.19
CA LEU A 190 -7.26 13.38 -2.35
C LEU A 190 -8.64 12.88 -1.92
N ASN A 191 -8.71 12.10 -0.83
CA ASN A 191 -9.95 11.63 -0.25
C ASN A 191 -10.83 12.78 0.29
N GLU A 192 -10.24 13.73 1.02
CA GLU A 192 -10.90 14.98 1.45
C GLU A 192 -11.48 15.75 0.25
N GLY A 193 -10.76 15.74 -0.86
CA GLY A 193 -11.16 16.33 -2.13
C GLY A 193 -12.19 15.54 -2.94
N ASN A 194 -12.57 14.34 -2.50
CA ASN A 194 -13.34 13.36 -3.30
C ASN A 194 -12.77 13.13 -4.70
N VAL A 195 -11.45 13.17 -4.82
CA VAL A 195 -10.74 12.99 -6.09
C VAL A 195 -10.45 11.51 -6.28
N GLU A 196 -10.91 10.92 -7.39
CA GLU A 196 -10.56 9.54 -7.75
C GLU A 196 -9.13 9.45 -8.26
N PHE A 197 -8.38 8.45 -7.79
CA PHE A 197 -7.02 8.13 -8.21
C PHE A 197 -6.75 6.63 -8.00
N SER A 198 -5.64 6.16 -8.54
CA SER A 198 -5.18 4.77 -8.39
C SER A 198 -3.71 4.75 -8.01
N LEU A 199 -3.31 3.71 -7.30
CA LEU A 199 -1.92 3.43 -6.96
C LEU A 199 -1.39 2.29 -7.83
N GLU A 200 -0.08 2.17 -7.92
CA GLU A 200 0.55 0.98 -8.50
C GLU A 200 0.30 -0.25 -7.64
N ASP A 201 0.18 -1.43 -8.25
CA ASP A 201 -0.08 -2.69 -7.55
C ASP A 201 0.92 -2.94 -6.40
N ARG A 202 2.20 -2.61 -6.62
CA ARG A 202 3.25 -2.75 -5.59
C ARG A 202 3.02 -1.87 -4.36
N THR A 203 2.42 -0.70 -4.56
CA THR A 203 2.14 0.27 -3.51
C THR A 203 0.94 -0.19 -2.71
N ILE A 204 -0.08 -0.72 -3.38
CA ILE A 204 -1.22 -1.37 -2.75
C ILE A 204 -0.75 -2.55 -1.88
N LEU A 205 0.15 -3.39 -2.40
CA LEU A 205 0.78 -4.46 -1.62
C LEU A 205 1.48 -3.96 -0.35
N LEU A 206 2.20 -2.84 -0.47
CA LEU A 206 2.88 -2.23 0.66
C LEU A 206 1.87 -1.74 1.70
N LEU A 207 0.77 -1.11 1.29
CA LEU A 207 -0.30 -0.68 2.20
C LEU A 207 -0.95 -1.87 2.91
N ILE A 208 -1.25 -2.96 2.18
CA ILE A 208 -1.78 -4.21 2.76
C ILE A 208 -0.80 -4.75 3.81
N LYS A 209 0.48 -4.83 3.48
CA LYS A 209 1.51 -5.32 4.41
C LYS A 209 1.56 -4.47 5.67
N ARG A 210 1.61 -3.14 5.55
CA ARG A 210 1.68 -2.22 6.69
C ARG A 210 0.44 -2.30 7.58
N ARG A 211 -0.74 -2.44 6.98
CA ARG A 211 -1.97 -2.70 7.71
C ARG A 211 -1.85 -4.01 8.51
N ASN A 212 -1.39 -5.09 7.88
CA ASN A 212 -1.27 -6.38 8.56
C ASN A 212 -0.24 -6.35 9.70
N ASP A 213 0.92 -5.72 9.48
CA ASP A 213 1.92 -5.52 10.53
C ASP A 213 1.30 -4.78 11.73
N TYR A 214 0.51 -3.73 11.50
CA TYR A 214 -0.21 -3.01 12.55
C TYR A 214 -1.24 -3.90 13.28
N TRP A 215 -2.01 -4.71 12.55
CA TRP A 215 -3.00 -5.63 13.14
C TRP A 215 -2.33 -6.64 14.07
N GLU A 216 -1.21 -7.23 13.63
CA GLU A 216 -0.41 -8.17 14.41
C GLU A 216 0.20 -7.50 15.65
N GLU A 217 0.84 -6.34 15.50
CA GLU A 217 1.46 -5.60 16.61
C GLU A 217 0.45 -5.22 17.70
N ASN A 218 -0.80 -4.93 17.32
CA ASN A 218 -1.84 -4.48 18.24
C ASN A 218 -2.80 -5.60 18.67
N ASN A 219 -2.56 -6.86 18.27
CA ASN A 219 -3.43 -8.01 18.53
C ASN A 219 -4.91 -7.75 18.14
N VAL A 220 -5.11 -7.06 17.02
CA VAL A 220 -6.45 -6.79 16.49
C VAL A 220 -7.02 -8.10 15.93
N PRO A 221 -8.32 -8.42 16.16
CA PRO A 221 -8.93 -9.61 15.59
C PRO A 221 -8.79 -9.69 14.06
N GLU A 222 -8.67 -10.92 13.55
CA GLU A 222 -8.65 -11.18 12.11
C GLU A 222 -9.91 -10.63 11.45
N ASP A 223 -9.72 -10.01 10.29
CA ASP A 223 -10.77 -9.45 9.46
C ASP A 223 -10.92 -10.32 8.21
N GLU A 224 -11.88 -11.26 8.26
CA GLU A 224 -12.08 -12.24 7.20
C GLU A 224 -12.41 -11.60 5.84
N ASP A 225 -13.10 -10.46 5.84
CA ASP A 225 -13.49 -9.75 4.62
C ASP A 225 -12.25 -9.08 4.00
N PHE A 226 -11.40 -8.45 4.82
CA PHE A 226 -10.11 -7.91 4.36
C PHE A 226 -9.22 -9.00 3.75
N GLU A 227 -9.10 -10.15 4.40
CA GLU A 227 -8.29 -11.26 3.89
C GLU A 227 -8.80 -11.78 2.53
N LEU A 228 -10.11 -11.85 2.36
CA LEU A 228 -10.71 -12.25 1.09
C LEU A 228 -10.47 -11.22 -0.02
N PHE A 229 -10.66 -9.93 0.26
CA PHE A 229 -10.40 -8.87 -0.72
C PHE A 229 -8.92 -8.77 -1.09
N SER A 230 -8.04 -8.93 -0.10
CA SER A 230 -6.59 -9.01 -0.29
C SER A 230 -6.23 -10.17 -1.22
N ALA A 231 -6.78 -11.37 -0.98
CA ALA A 231 -6.55 -12.53 -1.84
C ALA A 231 -7.03 -12.30 -3.29
N LEU A 232 -8.22 -11.72 -3.47
CA LEU A 232 -8.74 -11.38 -4.80
C LEU A 232 -7.84 -10.36 -5.52
N PHE A 233 -7.37 -9.34 -4.80
CA PHE A 233 -6.40 -8.38 -5.34
C PHE A 233 -5.12 -9.09 -5.82
N PHE A 234 -4.55 -9.98 -5.00
CA PHE A 234 -3.34 -10.73 -5.37
C PHE A 234 -3.52 -11.55 -6.65
N GLU A 235 -4.66 -12.22 -6.81
CA GLU A 235 -4.97 -13.01 -8.02
C GLU A 235 -5.09 -12.13 -9.27
N GLN A 236 -5.62 -10.91 -9.12
CA GLN A 236 -5.84 -9.97 -10.23
C GLN A 236 -4.56 -9.25 -10.64
N ALA A 237 -3.82 -8.72 -9.66
CA ALA A 237 -2.59 -7.97 -9.91
C ALA A 237 -1.42 -8.89 -10.33
N TYR A 238 -1.43 -10.16 -9.88
CA TYR A 238 -0.34 -11.11 -10.13
C TYR A 238 -0.84 -12.49 -10.59
N PRO A 239 -1.50 -12.58 -11.77
CA PRO A 239 -2.19 -13.80 -12.23
C PRO A 239 -1.25 -15.00 -12.50
N HIS A 240 0.06 -14.77 -12.56
CA HIS A 240 1.08 -15.80 -12.79
C HIS A 240 1.96 -16.12 -11.57
N ARG A 241 1.68 -15.56 -10.38
CA ARG A 241 2.41 -15.95 -9.17
C ARG A 241 2.18 -17.44 -8.89
N GLY A 242 3.25 -18.23 -8.94
CA GLY A 242 3.21 -19.69 -8.78
C GLY A 242 3.03 -20.49 -10.08
N ALA A 243 2.93 -19.84 -11.24
CA ALA A 243 2.88 -20.53 -12.54
C ALA A 243 4.20 -21.29 -12.83
N ASP A 244 5.33 -20.79 -12.32
CA ASP A 244 6.63 -21.47 -12.41
C ASP A 244 6.78 -22.64 -11.43
N GLU A 245 5.90 -22.77 -10.43
CA GLU A 245 5.85 -23.91 -9.50
C GLU A 245 4.93 -25.05 -9.99
N LEU A 246 4.16 -24.82 -11.07
CA LEU A 246 3.34 -25.86 -11.70
C LEU A 246 4.21 -26.67 -12.66
N GLU A 247 4.66 -27.85 -12.22
CA GLU A 247 5.31 -28.80 -13.12
C GLU A 247 4.34 -29.22 -14.23
N LYS A 248 4.86 -29.51 -15.43
CA LYS A 248 4.07 -30.05 -16.57
C LYS A 248 3.20 -31.28 -16.21
N ARG A 249 3.46 -31.94 -15.07
CA ARG A 249 2.69 -33.08 -14.55
C ARG A 249 1.34 -32.69 -13.94
N ASP A 250 1.10 -31.42 -13.65
CA ASP A 250 -0.18 -30.96 -13.10
C ASP A 250 -1.23 -30.69 -14.20
N PHE A 251 -0.85 -30.82 -15.47
CA PHE A 251 -1.70 -30.61 -16.65
C PHE A 251 -1.99 -31.88 -17.46
N PHE A 252 -1.60 -33.07 -16.98
CA PHE A 252 -1.88 -34.36 -17.60
C PHE A 252 -2.43 -35.39 -16.61
#